data_AF-A0A258CS06-F1
#
_entry.id   AF-A0A258CS06-F1
#
_cell.length_a   1.000
_cell.length_b   1.000
_cell.length_c   1.000
_cell.angle_alpha   90.00
_cell.angle_beta   90.00
_cell.angle_gamma   90.00
#
_symmetry.space_group_name_H-M   'P 1'
#
loop_
_entity.id
_entity.type
_entity.pdbx_description
1 polymer ?
#
loop_
_entity_poly.entity_id
_entity_poly.type
_entity_poly.pdbx_seq_one_letter_code
_entity_poly.pdbx_strand_id
1 'polypeptide(L)'
;MAAREGASALLVFPPNSMAMGGQLRPEMAIAHYRRIADATDLPIIAFQYPMGGGLGYPFETLLALFEAVPTIAAIKDWSNDPMLHEKHVRTFQALARPVNVLTTHSSWLMASLTLGCNGLLSGSGSVIADLQVALWRAVQAGDLKAAQAVNGRIVPLSQAFYAPPFLDMHNRMKEALVLLGRLDRAVVRPPLMKLPEAEIARLKQALDQAGITREGALPLAA
;
A
#
# COMPACT_ATOMS: atom_id res chain seq x y z
N MET A 1 -13.23 2.44 19.03
CA MET A 1 -12.55 3.76 19.04
C MET A 1 -12.67 4.43 17.69
N ALA A 2 -12.07 3.89 16.61
CA ALA A 2 -12.08 4.47 15.27
C ALA A 2 -13.46 5.02 14.79
N ALA A 3 -14.54 4.23 14.92
CA ALA A 3 -15.89 4.70 14.57
C ALA A 3 -16.36 5.91 15.40
N ARG A 4 -16.09 5.92 16.71
CA ARG A 4 -16.44 7.05 17.59
C ARG A 4 -15.63 8.31 17.28
N GLU A 5 -14.40 8.14 16.77
CA GLU A 5 -13.51 9.23 16.37
C GLU A 5 -13.73 9.69 14.92
N GLY A 6 -14.75 9.17 14.22
CA GLY A 6 -15.13 9.62 12.88
C GLY A 6 -14.34 9.01 11.73
N ALA A 7 -13.64 7.88 11.92
CA ALA A 7 -13.00 7.17 10.81
C ALA A 7 -14.05 6.69 9.78
N SER A 8 -13.72 6.76 8.49
CA SER A 8 -14.63 6.34 7.40
C SER A 8 -14.51 4.86 7.02
N ALA A 9 -13.42 4.19 7.42
CA ALA A 9 -13.17 2.78 7.13
C ALA A 9 -12.10 2.22 8.09
N LEU A 10 -11.99 0.90 8.14
CA LEU A 10 -10.96 0.18 8.90
C LEU A 10 -10.02 -0.60 7.98
N LEU A 11 -8.72 -0.31 8.03
CA LEU A 11 -7.69 -1.20 7.48
C LEU A 11 -7.35 -2.27 8.52
N VAL A 12 -7.64 -3.53 8.20
CA VAL A 12 -7.43 -4.67 9.11
C VAL A 12 -6.22 -5.48 8.63
N PHE A 13 -5.22 -5.58 9.50
CA PHE A 13 -4.04 -6.40 9.27
C PHE A 13 -4.32 -7.86 9.66
N PRO A 14 -3.68 -8.84 9.00
CA PRO A 14 -3.71 -10.22 9.47
C PRO A 14 -3.09 -10.32 10.88
N PRO A 15 -3.72 -11.03 11.82
CA PRO A 15 -3.14 -11.27 13.14
C PRO A 15 -1.81 -12.01 13.03
N ASN A 16 -0.81 -11.63 13.83
CA ASN A 16 0.51 -12.28 13.82
C ASN A 16 0.45 -13.79 14.12
N SER A 17 -0.54 -14.25 14.88
CA SER A 17 -0.76 -15.69 15.14
C SER A 17 -1.05 -16.48 13.87
N MET A 18 -1.54 -15.85 12.81
CA MET A 18 -1.79 -16.50 11.52
C MET A 18 -0.49 -16.88 10.80
N ALA A 19 0.65 -16.25 11.12
CA ALA A 19 1.93 -16.54 10.45
C ALA A 19 2.38 -18.00 10.61
N MET A 20 1.85 -18.73 11.60
CA MET A 20 2.19 -20.12 11.91
C MET A 20 1.29 -21.15 11.18
N GLY A 21 0.77 -20.83 9.99
CA GLY A 21 -0.08 -21.74 9.22
C GLY A 21 -1.57 -21.39 9.24
N GLY A 22 -1.94 -20.18 9.67
CA GLY A 22 -3.33 -19.70 9.66
C GLY A 22 -3.96 -19.70 8.26
N GLN A 23 -3.16 -19.60 7.21
CA GLN A 23 -3.61 -19.74 5.82
C GLN A 23 -4.20 -21.12 5.51
N LEU A 24 -3.88 -22.15 6.29
CA LEU A 24 -4.44 -23.51 6.15
C LEU A 24 -5.80 -23.67 6.86
N ARG A 25 -6.26 -22.62 7.56
CA ARG A 25 -7.49 -22.60 8.35
C ARG A 25 -8.38 -21.42 7.96
N PRO A 26 -9.09 -21.49 6.82
CA PRO A 26 -9.93 -20.40 6.32
C PRO A 26 -10.94 -19.87 7.36
N GLU A 27 -11.44 -20.74 8.23
CA GLU A 27 -12.37 -20.39 9.30
C GLU A 27 -11.81 -19.37 10.30
N MET A 28 -10.48 -19.32 10.48
CA MET A 28 -9.84 -18.35 11.37
C MET A 28 -9.91 -16.93 10.80
N ALA A 29 -9.67 -16.77 9.50
CA ALA A 29 -9.80 -15.48 8.82
C ALA A 29 -11.25 -15.00 8.89
N ILE A 30 -12.20 -15.87 8.55
CA ILE A 30 -13.63 -15.55 8.57
C ILE A 30 -14.09 -15.15 9.97
N ALA A 31 -13.75 -15.92 11.00
CA ALA A 31 -14.13 -15.62 12.38
C ALA A 31 -13.52 -14.28 12.86
N HIS A 32 -12.27 -13.99 12.49
CA HIS A 32 -11.61 -12.74 12.85
C HIS A 32 -12.32 -11.52 12.26
N TYR A 33 -12.60 -11.54 10.95
CA TYR A 33 -13.25 -10.42 10.28
C TYR A 33 -14.72 -10.28 10.65
N ARG A 34 -15.46 -11.39 10.85
CA ARG A 34 -16.83 -11.34 11.39
C ARG A 34 -16.86 -10.65 12.74
N ARG A 35 -15.96 -11.00 13.66
CA ARG A 35 -15.91 -10.40 14.98
C ARG A 35 -15.66 -8.89 14.94
N ILE A 36 -14.89 -8.41 13.96
CA ILE A 36 -14.68 -6.97 13.73
C ILE A 36 -15.95 -6.35 13.16
N ALA A 37 -16.55 -6.96 12.13
CA ALA A 37 -17.77 -6.46 11.50
C ALA A 37 -18.97 -6.39 12.46
N ASP A 38 -19.09 -7.34 13.40
CA ASP A 38 -20.14 -7.33 14.43
C ASP A 38 -20.01 -6.15 15.43
N ALA A 39 -18.85 -5.50 15.47
CA ALA A 39 -18.54 -4.43 16.42
C ALA A 39 -18.63 -3.02 15.81
N THR A 40 -18.91 -2.89 14.52
CA THR A 40 -18.89 -1.59 13.81
C THR A 40 -19.57 -1.66 12.43
N ASP A 41 -20.22 -0.57 12.03
CA ASP A 41 -20.81 -0.43 10.68
C ASP A 41 -19.81 0.11 9.64
N LEU A 42 -18.59 0.47 10.07
CA LEU A 42 -17.56 0.95 9.15
C LEU A 42 -17.17 -0.09 8.08
N PRO A 43 -17.02 0.32 6.81
CA PRO A 43 -16.41 -0.50 5.78
C PRO A 43 -15.02 -1.01 6.17
N ILE A 44 -14.71 -2.23 5.79
CA ILE A 44 -13.44 -2.90 6.08
C ILE A 44 -12.60 -2.98 4.80
N ILE A 45 -11.31 -2.70 4.95
CA ILE A 45 -10.25 -2.95 3.97
C ILE A 45 -9.40 -4.09 4.50
N ALA A 46 -9.48 -5.25 3.88
CA ALA A 46 -8.69 -6.42 4.28
C ALA A 46 -7.26 -6.30 3.73
N PHE A 47 -6.24 -6.48 4.57
CA PHE A 47 -4.85 -6.39 4.11
C PHE A 47 -4.33 -7.77 3.66
N GLN A 48 -4.13 -7.95 2.35
CA GLN A 48 -3.49 -9.12 1.78
C GLN A 48 -1.97 -9.01 1.81
N TYR A 49 -1.31 -9.98 2.45
CA TYR A 49 0.14 -10.12 2.49
C TYR A 49 0.64 -11.16 1.48
N PRO A 50 1.96 -11.22 1.21
CA PRO A 50 2.55 -12.30 0.45
C PRO A 50 2.35 -13.66 1.12
N MET A 51 2.07 -14.70 0.33
CA MET A 51 1.85 -16.05 0.85
C MET A 51 3.08 -16.62 1.58
N GLY A 52 4.29 -16.29 1.11
CA GLY A 52 5.54 -16.80 1.69
C GLY A 52 5.78 -16.39 3.15
N GLY A 53 5.10 -15.34 3.65
CA GLY A 53 5.22 -14.88 5.04
C GLY A 53 4.20 -15.49 6.01
N GLY A 54 3.30 -16.38 5.55
CA GLY A 54 2.26 -17.01 6.37
C GLY A 54 1.10 -16.07 6.78
N LEU A 55 1.20 -14.78 6.50
CA LEU A 55 0.15 -13.78 6.81
C LEU A 55 -0.81 -13.53 5.63
N GLY A 56 -0.49 -14.03 4.44
CA GLY A 56 -1.37 -13.93 3.27
C GLY A 56 -2.58 -14.85 3.36
N TYR A 57 -3.71 -14.42 2.80
CA TYR A 57 -4.89 -15.26 2.67
C TYR A 57 -4.88 -15.96 1.29
N PRO A 58 -5.17 -17.27 1.23
CA PRO A 58 -5.38 -17.94 -0.05
C PRO A 58 -6.52 -17.30 -0.82
N PHE A 59 -6.46 -17.36 -2.15
CA PHE A 59 -7.47 -16.77 -3.02
C PHE A 59 -8.90 -17.24 -2.70
N GLU A 60 -9.11 -18.55 -2.52
CA GLU A 60 -10.43 -19.11 -2.18
C GLU A 60 -10.89 -18.68 -0.78
N THR A 61 -9.95 -18.51 0.16
CA THR A 61 -10.25 -17.97 1.50
C THR A 61 -10.75 -16.53 1.42
N LEU A 62 -10.18 -15.70 0.54
CA LEU A 62 -10.66 -14.33 0.31
C LEU A 62 -12.08 -14.30 -0.26
N LEU A 63 -12.41 -15.18 -1.21
CA LEU A 63 -13.77 -15.29 -1.75
C LEU A 63 -14.78 -15.66 -0.66
N ALA A 64 -14.49 -16.72 0.10
CA ALA A 64 -15.33 -17.14 1.22
C ALA A 64 -15.47 -16.04 2.29
N LEU A 65 -14.39 -15.29 2.53
CA LEU A 65 -14.38 -14.15 3.44
C LEU A 65 -15.30 -13.02 2.95
N PHE A 66 -15.25 -12.65 1.67
CA PHE A 66 -16.10 -11.60 1.11
C PHE A 66 -17.57 -11.96 1.14
N GLU A 67 -17.92 -13.23 0.91
CA GLU A 67 -19.29 -13.72 1.08
C GLU A 67 -19.75 -13.63 2.55
N ALA A 68 -18.90 -14.09 3.47
CA ALA A 68 -19.18 -14.18 4.88
C ALA A 68 -19.21 -12.83 5.62
N VAL A 69 -18.57 -11.78 5.08
CA VAL A 69 -18.40 -10.47 5.71
C VAL A 69 -18.69 -9.35 4.70
N PRO A 70 -19.97 -8.97 4.51
CA PRO A 70 -20.39 -7.98 3.52
C PRO A 70 -19.81 -6.58 3.66
N THR A 71 -19.33 -6.21 4.86
CA THR A 71 -18.71 -4.91 5.12
C THR A 71 -17.30 -4.77 4.55
N ILE A 72 -16.68 -5.86 4.06
CA ILE A 72 -15.41 -5.78 3.34
C ILE A 72 -15.66 -5.16 1.98
N ALA A 73 -15.21 -3.91 1.82
CA ALA A 73 -15.41 -3.10 0.61
C ALA A 73 -14.16 -3.05 -0.28
N ALA A 74 -12.99 -3.41 0.27
CA ALA A 74 -11.75 -3.41 -0.46
C ALA A 74 -10.74 -4.40 0.12
N ILE A 75 -9.72 -4.71 -0.68
CA ILE A 75 -8.45 -5.23 -0.19
C ILE A 75 -7.34 -4.21 -0.40
N LYS A 76 -6.43 -4.13 0.57
CA LYS A 76 -5.09 -3.57 0.35
C LYS A 76 -4.21 -4.72 -0.13
N ASP A 77 -3.85 -4.72 -1.40
CA ASP A 77 -3.13 -5.86 -2.00
C ASP A 77 -1.62 -5.65 -1.96
N TRP A 78 -0.96 -6.45 -1.12
CA TRP A 78 0.50 -6.62 -1.07
C TRP A 78 0.91 -8.07 -1.28
N SER A 79 0.19 -8.83 -2.10
CA SER A 79 0.53 -10.22 -2.47
C SER A 79 1.97 -10.38 -3.00
N ASN A 80 2.51 -9.34 -3.65
CA ASN A 80 3.83 -9.31 -4.27
C ASN A 80 4.04 -10.43 -5.30
N ASP A 81 2.95 -10.82 -5.95
CA ASP A 81 2.88 -11.79 -7.04
C ASP A 81 2.00 -11.16 -8.14
N PRO A 82 2.58 -10.75 -9.29
CA PRO A 82 1.83 -10.08 -10.35
C PRO A 82 0.67 -10.90 -10.91
N MET A 83 0.82 -12.24 -11.01
CA MET A 83 -0.23 -13.11 -11.54
C MET A 83 -1.40 -13.20 -10.56
N LEU A 84 -1.11 -13.36 -9.27
CA LEU A 84 -2.13 -13.38 -8.22
C LEU A 84 -2.81 -12.02 -8.08
N HIS A 85 -2.04 -10.93 -8.18
CA HIS A 85 -2.57 -9.57 -8.14
C HIS A 85 -3.53 -9.30 -9.30
N GLU A 86 -3.17 -9.65 -10.55
CA GLU A 86 -4.09 -9.54 -11.68
C GLU A 86 -5.37 -10.36 -11.45
N LYS A 87 -5.23 -11.59 -10.92
CA LYS A 87 -6.36 -12.45 -10.58
C LYS A 87 -7.29 -11.79 -9.54
N HIS A 88 -6.73 -11.14 -8.52
CA HIS A 88 -7.49 -10.36 -7.54
C HIS A 88 -8.26 -9.23 -8.21
N VAL A 89 -7.59 -8.39 -9.01
CA VAL A 89 -8.21 -7.23 -9.68
C VAL A 89 -9.39 -7.67 -10.54
N ARG A 90 -9.18 -8.66 -11.42
CA ARG A 90 -10.22 -9.13 -12.34
C ARG A 90 -11.38 -9.80 -11.62
N THR A 91 -11.10 -10.63 -10.61
CA THR A 91 -12.16 -11.42 -9.97
C THR A 91 -12.94 -10.58 -8.98
N PHE A 92 -12.25 -9.91 -8.05
CA PHE A 92 -12.90 -9.28 -6.90
C PHE A 92 -13.73 -8.06 -7.29
N GLN A 93 -13.29 -7.30 -8.29
CA GLN A 93 -14.02 -6.15 -8.79
C GLN A 93 -15.18 -6.54 -9.73
N ALA A 94 -15.24 -7.80 -10.18
CA ALA A 94 -16.33 -8.35 -11.01
C ALA A 94 -17.36 -9.16 -10.21
N LEU A 95 -17.19 -9.31 -8.89
CA LEU A 95 -18.17 -9.97 -8.03
C LEU A 95 -19.51 -9.21 -8.03
N ALA A 96 -20.62 -9.92 -7.77
CA ALA A 96 -21.95 -9.30 -7.65
C ALA A 96 -21.98 -8.17 -6.59
N ARG A 97 -21.20 -8.31 -5.52
CA ARG A 97 -20.79 -7.22 -4.62
C ARG A 97 -19.30 -6.96 -4.86
N PRO A 98 -18.93 -5.97 -5.69
CA PRO A 98 -17.53 -5.70 -6.00
C PRO A 98 -16.71 -5.39 -4.75
N VAL A 99 -15.53 -5.99 -4.65
CA VAL A 99 -14.51 -5.66 -3.65
C VAL A 99 -13.36 -4.97 -4.38
N ASN A 100 -13.09 -3.72 -4.03
CA ASN A 100 -12.07 -2.91 -4.70
C ASN A 100 -10.67 -3.45 -4.39
N VAL A 101 -9.80 -3.53 -5.40
CA VAL A 101 -8.39 -3.84 -5.18
C VAL A 101 -7.60 -2.55 -5.13
N LEU A 102 -7.05 -2.24 -3.96
CA LEU A 102 -6.18 -1.08 -3.74
C LEU A 102 -4.74 -1.57 -3.71
N THR A 103 -3.96 -1.23 -4.73
CA THR A 103 -2.57 -1.69 -4.80
C THR A 103 -1.71 -1.03 -3.72
N THR A 104 -0.80 -1.81 -3.12
CA THR A 104 0.32 -1.23 -2.35
C THR A 104 1.68 -1.67 -2.92
N HIS A 105 1.71 -2.15 -4.17
CA HIS A 105 2.91 -2.59 -4.88
C HIS A 105 3.76 -1.41 -5.38
N SER A 106 4.23 -0.57 -4.46
CA SER A 106 4.89 0.69 -4.78
C SER A 106 6.22 0.52 -5.55
N SER A 107 6.88 -0.64 -5.41
CA SER A 107 8.07 -1.03 -6.18
C SER A 107 7.83 -1.19 -7.68
N TRP A 108 6.58 -1.45 -8.10
CA TRP A 108 6.18 -1.63 -9.49
C TRP A 108 4.81 -0.99 -9.76
N LEU A 109 4.59 0.19 -9.17
CA LEU A 109 3.29 0.86 -9.09
C LEU A 109 2.63 1.04 -10.46
N MET A 110 3.36 1.53 -11.47
CA MET A 110 2.81 1.73 -12.81
C MET A 110 2.22 0.45 -13.39
N ALA A 111 2.97 -0.66 -13.35
CA ALA A 111 2.50 -1.94 -13.86
C ALA A 111 1.27 -2.45 -13.11
N SER A 112 1.23 -2.29 -11.78
CA SER A 112 0.06 -2.65 -10.98
C SER A 112 -1.18 -1.80 -11.34
N LEU A 113 -1.03 -0.48 -11.50
CA LEU A 113 -2.16 0.39 -11.86
C LEU A 113 -2.70 0.05 -13.26
N THR A 114 -1.84 -0.35 -14.21
CA THR A 114 -2.29 -0.74 -15.56
C THR A 114 -3.15 -2.00 -15.59
N LEU A 115 -3.16 -2.81 -14.51
CA LEU A 115 -4.04 -3.97 -14.39
C LEU A 115 -5.49 -3.59 -14.05
N GLY A 116 -5.77 -2.32 -13.71
CA GLY A 116 -7.11 -1.81 -13.44
C GLY A 116 -7.53 -1.86 -11.96
N CYS A 117 -6.58 -1.81 -11.02
CA CYS A 117 -6.86 -1.64 -9.59
C CYS A 117 -7.70 -0.38 -9.35
N ASN A 118 -8.68 -0.37 -8.45
CA ASN A 118 -9.51 0.82 -8.16
C ASN A 118 -8.85 1.86 -7.22
N GLY A 119 -7.53 1.96 -7.23
CA GLY A 119 -6.76 2.92 -6.43
C GLY A 119 -5.52 2.29 -5.78
N LEU A 120 -4.94 3.02 -4.83
CA LEU A 120 -3.74 2.59 -4.11
C LEU A 120 -3.77 2.98 -2.62
N LEU A 121 -3.11 2.18 -1.80
CA LEU A 121 -2.83 2.48 -0.38
C LEU A 121 -1.33 2.34 -0.14
N SER A 122 -0.56 3.39 -0.43
CA SER A 122 0.90 3.34 -0.45
C SER A 122 1.55 3.99 0.78
N GLY A 123 2.62 3.36 1.29
CA GLY A 123 3.50 3.98 2.27
C GLY A 123 4.29 5.17 1.70
N SER A 124 4.80 5.06 0.46
CA SER A 124 5.54 6.15 -0.18
C SER A 124 4.67 7.37 -0.49
N GLY A 125 3.34 7.22 -0.50
CA GLY A 125 2.39 8.32 -0.54
C GLY A 125 2.57 9.32 0.61
N SER A 126 3.18 8.93 1.73
CA SER A 126 3.57 9.87 2.80
C SER A 126 4.58 10.93 2.34
N VAL A 127 5.31 10.69 1.25
CA VAL A 127 6.33 11.59 0.69
C VAL A 127 5.94 12.11 -0.70
N ILE A 128 5.42 11.23 -1.56
CA ILE A 128 5.22 11.49 -3.00
C ILE A 128 3.78 11.24 -3.48
N ALA A 129 2.79 11.58 -2.66
CA ALA A 129 1.37 11.42 -3.02
C ALA A 129 1.01 12.07 -4.37
N ASP A 130 1.56 13.24 -4.66
CA ASP A 130 1.31 13.98 -5.89
C ASP A 130 1.81 13.26 -7.15
N LEU A 131 2.99 12.64 -7.11
CA LEU A 131 3.46 11.77 -8.20
C LEU A 131 2.58 10.53 -8.34
N GLN A 132 2.14 9.92 -7.24
CA GLN A 132 1.26 8.75 -7.30
C GLN A 132 -0.10 9.10 -7.90
N VAL A 133 -0.66 10.26 -7.56
CA VAL A 133 -1.90 10.79 -8.15
C VAL A 133 -1.71 11.08 -9.63
N ALA A 134 -0.59 11.71 -10.02
CA ALA A 134 -0.29 11.99 -11.42
C ALA A 134 -0.16 10.70 -12.24
N LEU A 135 0.53 9.69 -11.71
CA LEU A 135 0.67 8.38 -12.35
C LEU A 135 -0.69 7.70 -12.49
N TRP A 136 -1.48 7.67 -11.42
CA TRP A 136 -2.84 7.12 -11.44
C TRP A 136 -3.71 7.78 -12.50
N ARG A 137 -3.75 9.12 -12.56
CA ARG A 137 -4.52 9.88 -13.56
C ARG A 137 -4.05 9.59 -14.99
N ALA A 138 -2.74 9.53 -15.22
CA ALA A 138 -2.19 9.22 -16.54
C ALA A 138 -2.59 7.80 -17.01
N VAL A 139 -2.52 6.81 -16.11
CA VAL A 139 -2.98 5.44 -16.40
C VAL A 139 -4.48 5.41 -16.68
N GLN A 140 -5.31 6.09 -15.88
CA GLN A 140 -6.76 6.18 -16.09
C GLN A 140 -7.12 6.86 -17.42
N ALA A 141 -6.33 7.83 -17.86
CA ALA A 141 -6.50 8.52 -19.14
C ALA A 141 -5.98 7.72 -20.36
N GLY A 142 -5.32 6.57 -20.15
CA GLY A 142 -4.65 5.82 -21.22
C GLY A 142 -3.40 6.52 -21.78
N ASP A 143 -2.89 7.56 -21.10
CA ASP A 143 -1.69 8.29 -21.53
C ASP A 143 -0.43 7.57 -21.04
N LEU A 144 0.00 6.57 -21.84
CA LEU A 144 1.19 5.79 -21.54
C LEU A 144 2.45 6.65 -21.45
N LYS A 145 2.57 7.69 -22.27
CA LYS A 145 3.76 8.55 -22.30
C LYS A 145 3.86 9.37 -21.01
N ALA A 146 2.76 9.97 -20.57
CA ALA A 146 2.71 10.67 -19.29
C ALA A 146 2.94 9.71 -18.12
N ALA A 147 2.34 8.51 -18.14
CA ALA A 147 2.55 7.51 -17.11
C ALA A 147 4.02 7.09 -16.99
N GLN A 148 4.70 6.84 -18.12
CA GLN A 148 6.13 6.51 -18.15
C GLN A 148 7.00 7.66 -17.63
N ALA A 149 6.70 8.90 -18.00
CA ALA A 149 7.43 10.07 -17.53
C ALA A 149 7.32 10.25 -16.00
N VAL A 150 6.11 10.13 -15.45
CA VAL A 150 5.88 10.19 -13.99
C VAL A 150 6.53 9.01 -13.29
N ASN A 151 6.40 7.80 -13.83
CA ASN A 151 7.03 6.61 -13.28
C ASN A 151 8.56 6.74 -13.25
N GLY A 152 9.18 7.33 -14.27
CA GLY A 152 10.62 7.62 -14.29
C GLY A 152 11.09 8.48 -13.12
N ARG A 153 10.23 9.38 -12.62
CA ARG A 153 10.49 10.18 -11.41
C ARG A 153 10.26 9.40 -10.12
N ILE A 154 9.33 8.44 -10.11
CA ILE A 154 9.03 7.61 -8.93
C ILE A 154 10.12 6.55 -8.70
N VAL A 155 10.70 5.99 -9.76
CA VAL A 155 11.63 4.85 -9.70
C VAL A 155 12.82 5.08 -8.75
N PRO A 156 13.57 6.21 -8.79
CA PRO A 156 14.69 6.43 -7.87
C PRO A 156 14.28 6.36 -6.40
N LEU A 157 13.15 6.97 -6.04
CA LEU A 157 12.63 6.97 -4.68
C LEU A 157 12.11 5.59 -4.27
N SER A 158 11.47 4.88 -5.19
CA SER A 158 11.01 3.52 -4.97
C SER A 158 12.19 2.59 -4.68
N GLN A 159 13.25 2.65 -5.49
CA GLN A 159 14.48 1.88 -5.26
C GLN A 159 15.15 2.21 -3.93
N ALA A 160 15.16 3.49 -3.55
CA ALA A 160 15.73 3.92 -2.27
C ALA A 160 14.87 3.47 -1.08
N PHE A 161 13.56 3.77 -1.07
CA PHE A 161 12.67 3.44 0.05
C PHE A 161 12.54 1.94 0.30
N TYR A 162 12.45 1.15 -0.76
CA TYR A 162 12.20 -0.30 -0.66
C TYR A 162 13.48 -1.14 -0.75
N ALA A 163 14.67 -0.53 -0.61
CA ALA A 163 15.95 -1.22 -0.58
C ALA A 163 16.06 -2.22 0.61
N PRO A 164 16.85 -3.29 0.50
CA PRO A 164 17.19 -4.13 1.64
C PRO A 164 18.00 -3.37 2.71
N PRO A 165 17.72 -3.57 4.01
CA PRO A 165 16.62 -4.36 4.56
C PRO A 165 15.26 -3.64 4.40
N PHE A 166 14.21 -4.40 4.07
CA PHE A 166 12.87 -3.84 3.82
C PHE A 166 12.24 -3.20 5.06
N LEU A 167 12.63 -3.65 6.27
CA LEU A 167 12.09 -3.14 7.54
C LEU A 167 12.30 -1.62 7.72
N ASP A 168 13.34 -1.06 7.12
CA ASP A 168 13.71 0.36 7.22
C ASP A 168 12.96 1.27 6.25
N MET A 169 12.03 0.72 5.46
CA MET A 169 11.24 1.48 4.49
C MET A 169 10.60 2.73 5.09
N HIS A 170 9.97 2.63 6.26
CA HIS A 170 9.36 3.79 6.93
C HIS A 170 10.42 4.75 7.49
N ASN A 171 11.56 4.24 7.97
CA ASN A 171 12.66 5.07 8.46
C ASN A 171 13.18 5.95 7.31
N ARG A 172 13.34 5.38 6.11
CA ARG A 172 13.75 6.09 4.90
C ARG A 172 12.74 7.16 4.49
N MET A 173 11.44 6.86 4.54
CA MET A 173 10.39 7.84 4.25
C MET A 173 10.42 9.00 5.25
N LYS A 174 10.66 8.72 6.53
CA LYS A 174 10.79 9.76 7.56
C LYS A 174 12.03 10.63 7.36
N GLU A 175 13.18 10.04 7.03
CA GLU A 175 14.40 10.81 6.71
C GLU A 175 14.19 11.66 5.44
N ALA A 176 13.50 11.13 4.43
CA ALA A 176 13.13 11.92 3.25
C ALA A 176 12.25 13.13 3.61
N LEU A 177 11.29 12.98 4.53
CA LEU A 177 10.49 14.10 5.02
C LEU A 177 11.32 15.14 5.78
N VAL A 178 12.37 14.72 6.50
CA VAL A 178 13.33 15.64 7.14
C VAL A 178 14.15 16.39 6.10
N LEU A 179 14.72 15.68 5.12
CA LEU A 179 15.48 16.28 4.01
C LEU A 179 14.65 17.30 3.22
N LEU A 180 13.33 17.06 3.10
CA LEU A 180 12.38 17.98 2.47
C LEU A 180 11.90 19.11 3.38
N GLY A 181 12.29 19.15 4.66
CA GLY A 181 11.83 20.16 5.62
C GLY A 181 10.33 20.04 5.96
N ARG A 182 9.73 18.85 5.79
CA ARG A 182 8.33 18.53 6.13
C ARG A 182 8.18 17.89 7.51
N LEU A 183 9.30 17.45 8.10
CA LEU A 183 9.37 16.89 9.44
C LEU A 183 10.65 17.41 10.12
N ASP A 184 10.57 17.76 11.39
CA ASP A 184 11.77 18.25 12.10
C ASP A 184 12.80 17.14 12.32
N ARG A 185 12.33 15.92 12.63
CA ARG A 185 13.19 14.77 12.99
C ARG A 185 12.56 13.42 12.62
N ALA A 186 13.38 12.49 12.11
CA ALA A 186 12.97 11.13 11.76
C ALA A 186 12.94 10.17 12.98
N VAL A 187 12.18 10.51 14.03
CA VAL A 187 12.13 9.70 15.26
C VAL A 187 11.42 8.37 15.03
N VAL A 188 12.07 7.25 15.34
CA VAL A 188 11.49 5.90 15.26
C VAL A 188 11.40 5.26 16.64
N ARG A 189 10.46 4.32 16.82
CA ARG A 189 10.33 3.57 18.08
C ARG A 189 11.25 2.34 18.04
N PRO A 190 11.99 2.02 19.11
CA PRO A 190 12.75 0.78 19.21
C PRO A 190 11.86 -0.45 18.90
N PRO A 191 12.39 -1.50 18.26
CA PRO A 191 13.81 -1.74 17.94
C PRO A 191 14.31 -1.07 16.64
N LEU A 192 13.50 -0.25 15.97
CA LEU A 192 13.98 0.51 14.81
C LEU A 192 15.02 1.56 15.24
N MET A 193 16.01 1.80 14.39
CA MET A 193 17.15 2.66 14.66
C MET A 193 17.27 3.78 13.62
N LYS A 194 17.99 4.85 13.96
CA LYS A 194 18.35 5.91 12.99
C LYS A 194 19.17 5.28 11.84
N LEU A 195 18.91 5.73 10.62
CA LEU A 195 19.64 5.28 9.44
C LEU A 195 21.09 5.81 9.44
N PRO A 196 22.05 5.06 8.87
CA PRO A 196 23.39 5.56 8.64
C PRO A 196 23.39 6.78 7.71
N GLU A 197 24.33 7.72 7.91
CA GLU A 197 24.46 8.93 7.10
C GLU A 197 24.62 8.63 5.59
N ALA A 198 25.30 7.53 5.24
CA ALA A 198 25.44 7.08 3.85
C ALA A 198 24.09 6.67 3.21
N GLU A 199 23.13 6.19 4.00
CA GLU A 199 21.79 5.88 3.52
C GLU A 199 20.95 7.14 3.36
N ILE A 200 21.07 8.09 4.29
CA ILE A 200 20.44 9.42 4.20
C ILE A 200 20.94 10.16 2.96
N ALA A 201 22.24 10.11 2.66
CA ALA A 201 22.83 10.69 1.45
C ALA A 201 22.23 10.09 0.16
N ARG A 202 21.99 8.77 0.12
CA ARG A 202 21.32 8.09 -1.00
C ARG A 202 19.86 8.56 -1.15
N LEU A 203 19.15 8.79 -0.05
CA LEU A 203 17.79 9.35 -0.10
C LEU A 203 17.78 10.77 -0.68
N LYS A 204 18.75 11.61 -0.31
CA LYS A 204 18.88 12.95 -0.89
C LYS A 204 19.08 12.87 -2.41
N GLN A 205 19.98 12.01 -2.88
CA GLN A 205 20.20 11.81 -4.32
C GLN A 205 18.93 11.35 -5.04
N ALA A 206 18.17 10.43 -4.45
CA ALA A 206 16.91 9.97 -5.04
C ALA A 206 15.84 11.09 -5.09
N LEU A 207 15.77 11.95 -4.08
CA LEU A 207 14.90 13.13 -4.07
C LEU A 207 15.29 14.14 -5.16
N ASP A 208 16.59 14.42 -5.31
CA ASP A 208 17.11 15.32 -6.34
C ASP A 208 16.79 14.77 -7.75
N GLN A 209 17.00 13.47 -7.99
CA GLN A 209 16.68 12.79 -9.27
C GLN A 209 15.18 12.79 -9.58
N ALA A 210 14.34 12.63 -8.56
CA ALA A 210 12.88 12.68 -8.70
C ALA A 210 12.34 14.12 -8.84
N GLY A 211 13.17 15.14 -8.57
CA GLY A 211 12.79 16.55 -8.60
C GLY A 211 11.71 16.88 -7.57
N ILE A 212 11.84 16.37 -6.34
CA ILE A 212 10.90 16.66 -5.24
C ILE A 212 11.41 17.85 -4.43
N THR A 213 10.54 18.82 -4.16
CA THR A 213 10.81 19.93 -3.23
C THR A 213 9.98 19.80 -1.96
N ARG A 214 10.16 20.75 -1.03
CA ARG A 214 9.34 20.86 0.18
C ARG A 214 7.85 20.93 -0.14
N GLU A 215 7.47 21.57 -1.23
CA GLU A 215 6.09 21.80 -1.64
C GLU A 215 5.50 20.60 -2.40
N GLY A 216 6.34 19.79 -3.05
CA GLY A 216 5.88 18.68 -3.90
C GLY A 216 6.84 18.39 -5.05
N ALA A 217 6.48 17.41 -5.86
CA ALA A 217 7.07 17.07 -7.14
C ALA A 217 6.46 17.86 -8.30
N LEU A 218 5.25 18.37 -8.12
CA LEU A 218 4.50 19.11 -9.13
C LEU A 218 4.06 20.43 -8.49
N PRO A 219 4.17 21.59 -9.18
CA PRO A 219 3.25 22.67 -8.88
C PRO A 219 1.87 22.04 -9.09
N LEU A 220 1.12 21.88 -8.00
CA LEU A 220 -0.29 21.50 -8.06
C LEU A 220 -0.99 22.61 -8.84
N ALA A 221 -0.94 22.52 -10.17
CA ALA A 221 -1.76 23.35 -11.03
C ALA A 221 -3.19 22.96 -10.70
N ALA A 222 -3.90 23.96 -10.18
CA ALA A 222 -5.33 23.97 -9.91
C ALA A 222 -6.13 23.46 -11.11
#